data_AF-A0A7X6WK94-F1
#
_entry.id   AF-A0A7X6WK94-F1
#
_cell.length_a   1.000
_cell.length_b   1.000
_cell.length_c   1.000
_cell.angle_alpha   90.00
_cell.angle_beta   90.00
_cell.angle_gamma   90.00
#
_symmetry.space_group_name_H-M   'P 1'
#
loop_
_entity.id
_entity.type
_entity.pdbx_description
1 polymer ?
#
loop_
_entity_poly.entity_id
_entity_poly.type
_entity_poly.pdbx_seq_one_letter_code
_entity_poly.pdbx_strand_id
1 'polypeptide(L)'
;MLELTILLCGVIVFLFLVLLLSILLKWNKARLITGILMSITSIITMILFIDIQISNGNPDAGMEFVQFYFPILVFLGFTTVGIFSTVKLAKGNINDVA
;
A
#
# COMPACT_ATOMS: atom_id res chain seq x y z
N MET A 1 -17.80 -7.78 -3.91
CA MET A 1 -16.85 -6.65 -3.97
C MET A 1 -16.27 -6.31 -2.60
N LEU A 2 -17.10 -6.13 -1.57
CA LEU A 2 -16.63 -5.80 -0.21
C LEU A 2 -15.65 -6.84 0.38
N GLU A 3 -15.98 -8.14 0.30
CA GLU A 3 -15.11 -9.22 0.81
C GLU A 3 -13.72 -9.22 0.15
N LEU A 4 -13.67 -8.99 -1.16
CA LEU A 4 -12.41 -8.90 -1.91
C LEU A 4 -11.57 -7.71 -1.41
N THR A 5 -12.19 -6.54 -1.21
CA THR A 5 -11.50 -5.35 -0.69
C THR A 5 -10.97 -5.58 0.72
N ILE A 6 -11.73 -6.24 1.59
CA ILE A 6 -11.28 -6.60 2.95
C ILE A 6 -10.08 -7.55 2.88
N LEU A 7 -10.15 -8.58 2.02
CA LEU A 7 -9.06 -9.52 1.83
C LEU A 7 -7.80 -8.80 1.32
N LEU A 8 -7.94 -7.91 0.34
CA LEU A 8 -6.83 -7.11 -0.18
C LEU A 8 -6.24 -6.16 0.87
N CYS A 9 -7.07 -5.55 1.72
CA CYS A 9 -6.59 -4.79 2.88
C CYS A 9 -5.76 -5.66 3.83
N GLY A 10 -6.22 -6.89 4.12
CA GLY A 10 -5.45 -7.86 4.90
C GLY A 10 -4.10 -8.20 4.26
N VAL A 11 -4.07 -8.38 2.94
CA VAL A 11 -2.83 -8.62 2.17
C VAL A 11 -1.89 -7.41 2.26
N ILE A 12 -2.39 -6.18 2.17
CA ILE A 12 -1.56 -4.97 2.31
C ILE A 12 -0.91 -4.93 3.69
N VAL A 13 -1.66 -5.17 4.76
CA VAL A 13 -1.13 -5.21 6.14
C VAL A 13 -0.08 -6.31 6.28
N PHE A 14 -0.34 -7.49 5.74
CA PHE A 14 0.64 -8.59 5.72
C PHE A 14 1.92 -8.20 4.99
N LEU A 15 1.82 -7.62 3.78
CA LEU A 15 2.96 -7.15 3.01
C LEU A 15 3.75 -6.06 3.76
N PHE A 16 3.06 -5.16 4.46
CA PHE A 16 3.70 -4.15 5.29
C PHE A 16 4.54 -4.77 6.42
N LEU A 17 4.00 -5.77 7.12
CA LEU A 17 4.74 -6.49 8.17
C LEU A 17 5.96 -7.23 7.59
N VAL A 18 5.81 -7.88 6.44
CA VAL A 18 6.94 -8.54 5.74
C VAL A 18 7.99 -7.52 5.31
N LEU A 19 7.58 -6.33 4.87
CA LEU A 19 8.49 -5.25 4.48
C LEU A 19 9.30 -4.76 5.69
N LEU A 20 8.63 -4.53 6.82
CA LEU A 20 9.29 -4.15 8.08
C LEU A 20 10.30 -5.21 8.52
N LEU A 21 9.91 -6.49 8.51
CA LEU A 21 10.80 -7.59 8.85
C LEU A 21 12.01 -7.65 7.90
N SER A 22 11.78 -7.47 6.60
CA SER A 22 12.84 -7.47 5.58
C SER A 22 13.83 -6.31 5.78
N ILE A 23 13.36 -5.15 6.27
CA ILE A 23 14.22 -4.02 6.62
C ILE A 23 15.10 -4.36 7.83
N LEU A 24 14.52 -4.97 8.88
CA LEU A 24 15.24 -5.34 10.10
C LEU A 24 16.29 -6.44 9.85
N LEU A 25 15.93 -7.45 9.05
CA LEU A 25 16.80 -8.57 8.71
C LEU A 25 17.77 -8.26 7.54
N LYS A 26 17.73 -7.04 6.98
CA LYS A 26 18.53 -6.60 5.83
C LYS A 26 18.37 -7.49 4.59
N TRP A 27 17.17 -8.05 4.38
CA TRP A 27 16.85 -8.87 3.22
C TRP A 27 16.52 -7.99 2.01
N ASN A 28 17.57 -7.47 1.37
CA ASN A 28 17.44 -6.50 0.27
C ASN A 28 16.52 -6.98 -0.86
N LYS A 29 16.68 -8.22 -1.35
CA LYS A 29 15.83 -8.75 -2.43
C LYS A 29 14.36 -8.83 -2.04
N ALA A 30 14.07 -9.38 -0.86
CA ALA A 30 12.70 -9.48 -0.34
C ALA A 30 12.08 -8.09 -0.14
N ARG A 31 12.82 -7.16 0.45
CA ARG A 31 12.40 -5.77 0.64
C ARG A 31 11.96 -5.10 -0.66
N LEU A 32 12.71 -5.32 -1.75
CA LEU A 32 12.41 -4.74 -3.06
C LEU A 32 11.10 -5.30 -3.62
N ILE A 33 10.98 -6.64 -3.65
CA ILE A 33 9.79 -7.34 -4.16
C ILE A 33 8.55 -6.96 -3.34
N THR A 34 8.65 -7.02 -2.01
CA THR A 34 7.54 -6.69 -1.11
C THR A 34 7.15 -5.22 -1.22
N GLY A 35 8.10 -4.29 -1.37
CA GLY A 35 7.82 -2.87 -1.56
C GLY A 35 7.02 -2.59 -2.84
N ILE A 36 7.41 -3.22 -3.96
CA ILE A 36 6.67 -3.12 -5.24
C ILE A 36 5.28 -3.71 -5.11
N LEU A 37 5.16 -4.95 -4.61
CA LEU A 37 3.88 -5.64 -4.45
C LEU A 37 2.93 -4.83 -3.56
N MET A 38 3.40 -4.37 -2.40
CA MET A 38 2.59 -3.58 -1.47
C MET A 38 2.09 -2.29 -2.14
N SER A 39 2.93 -1.62 -2.93
CA SER A 39 2.55 -0.38 -3.62
C SER A 39 1.46 -0.61 -4.66
N ILE A 40 1.64 -1.64 -5.50
CA ILE A 40 0.67 -2.00 -6.55
C ILE A 40 -0.65 -2.45 -5.92
N THR A 41 -0.61 -3.35 -4.94
CA THR A 41 -1.82 -3.83 -4.26
C THR A 41 -2.55 -2.69 -3.55
N SER A 42 -1.84 -1.74 -2.94
CA SER A 42 -2.46 -0.56 -2.30
C SER A 42 -3.18 0.33 -3.32
N ILE A 43 -2.58 0.58 -4.50
CA ILE A 43 -3.23 1.36 -5.56
C ILE A 43 -4.47 0.64 -6.09
N ILE A 44 -4.37 -0.65 -6.39
CA ILE A 44 -5.52 -1.44 -6.89
C ILE A 44 -6.67 -1.43 -5.87
N THR A 45 -6.35 -1.64 -4.60
CA THR A 45 -7.35 -1.69 -3.51
C THR A 45 -7.99 -0.32 -3.29
N MET A 46 -7.21 0.77 -3.43
CA MET A 46 -7.73 2.13 -3.37
C MET A 46 -8.73 2.40 -4.49
N ILE A 47 -8.44 2.00 -5.74
CA ILE A 47 -9.36 2.15 -6.87
C ILE A 47 -10.65 1.37 -6.61
N LEU A 48 -10.54 0.10 -6.21
CA LEU A 48 -11.70 -0.73 -5.86
C LEU A 48 -12.53 -0.13 -4.71
N PHE A 49 -11.87 0.46 -3.72
CA PHE A 49 -12.55 1.14 -2.61
C PHE A 49 -13.36 2.34 -3.11
N ILE A 50 -12.76 3.18 -3.96
CA ILE A 50 -13.44 4.34 -4.55
C ILE A 50 -14.66 3.88 -5.36
N ASP A 51 -14.50 2.85 -6.19
CA ASP A 51 -15.61 2.30 -6.99
C ASP A 51 -16.76 1.80 -6.11
N ILE A 52 -16.44 1.10 -5.01
CA ILE A 52 -17.45 0.63 -4.05
C ILE A 52 -18.19 1.80 -3.40
N GLN A 53 -17.47 2.84 -2.97
CA GLN A 53 -18.08 4.02 -2.33
C GLN A 53 -19.01 4.77 -3.27
N ILE A 54 -18.61 4.94 -4.54
CA ILE A 54 -19.45 5.55 -5.57
C ILE A 54 -20.69 4.68 -5.82
N SER A 55 -20.53 3.36 -5.91
CA SER A 55 -21.64 2.43 -6.16
C SER A 55 -22.67 2.37 -5.03
N ASN A 56 -22.24 2.65 -3.79
CA ASN A 56 -23.08 2.61 -2.60
C ASN A 56 -23.74 3.96 -2.26
N GLY A 57 -23.56 4.99 -3.08
CA GLY A 57 -24.23 6.29 -2.90
C GLY A 57 -23.39 7.38 -2.25
N ASN A 58 -22.05 7.26 -2.28
CA ASN A 58 -21.09 8.18 -1.66
C ASN A 58 -21.15 8.18 -0.11
N PRO A 59 -20.10 8.67 0.58
CA PRO A 59 -20.07 8.73 2.04
C PRO A 59 -21.18 9.63 2.60
N ASP A 60 -21.65 9.31 3.80
CA ASP A 60 -22.69 10.07 4.48
C ASP A 60 -22.29 11.54 4.64
N ALA A 61 -23.23 12.45 4.36
CA ALA A 61 -22.99 13.89 4.45
C ALA A 61 -22.53 14.27 5.87
N GLY A 62 -21.36 14.91 5.95
CA GLY A 62 -20.71 15.26 7.23
C GLY A 62 -19.77 14.19 7.80
N MET A 63 -19.72 12.99 7.22
CA MET A 63 -18.76 11.92 7.59
C MET A 63 -17.73 11.61 6.48
N GLU A 64 -17.70 12.40 5.41
CA GLU A 64 -16.84 12.25 4.23
C GLU A 64 -15.35 12.08 4.59
N PHE A 65 -14.87 12.81 5.61
CA PHE A 65 -13.49 12.69 6.07
C PHE A 65 -13.16 11.28 6.54
N VAL A 66 -13.98 10.72 7.43
CA VAL A 66 -13.71 9.42 8.05
C VAL A 66 -14.02 8.27 7.09
N GLN A 67 -15.10 8.40 6.31
CA GLN A 67 -15.56 7.31 5.45
C GLN A 67 -14.86 7.26 4.09
N PHE A 68 -14.28 8.36 3.60
CA PHE A 68 -13.71 8.43 2.26
C PHE A 68 -12.27 8.95 2.24
N TYR A 69 -12.04 10.17 2.73
CA TYR A 69 -10.70 10.79 2.62
C TYR A 69 -9.64 10.08 3.47
N PHE A 70 -9.96 9.70 4.70
CA PHE A 70 -9.03 9.01 5.59
C PHE A 70 -8.61 7.62 5.05
N PRO A 71 -9.52 6.74 4.61
CA PRO A 71 -9.14 5.49 3.96
C PRO A 71 -8.23 5.69 2.73
N ILE A 72 -8.51 6.68 1.89
CA ILE A 72 -7.66 7.02 0.74
C ILE A 72 -6.24 7.43 1.20
N LEU A 73 -6.14 8.26 2.23
CA LEU A 73 -4.85 8.65 2.82
C LEU A 73 -4.07 7.45 3.35
N VAL A 74 -4.75 6.47 3.96
CA VAL A 74 -4.11 5.23 4.43
C VAL A 74 -3.53 4.44 3.26
N PHE A 75 -4.27 4.26 2.17
CA PHE A 75 -3.74 3.59 0.97
C PHE A 75 -2.54 4.34 0.37
N LEU A 76 -2.62 5.67 0.27
CA LEU A 76 -1.50 6.50 -0.18
C LEU A 76 -0.28 6.37 0.74
N GLY A 77 -0.49 6.26 2.05
CA GLY A 77 0.56 5.99 3.03
C GLY A 77 1.30 4.68 2.74
N PHE A 78 0.57 3.59 2.51
CA PHE A 78 1.20 2.31 2.15
C PHE A 78 1.92 2.39 0.81
N THR A 79 1.29 2.98 -0.22
CA THR A 79 1.92 3.16 -1.54
C THR A 79 3.24 3.94 -1.44
N THR A 80 3.24 5.06 -0.72
CA THR A 80 4.44 5.90 -0.57
C THR A 80 5.55 5.19 0.21
N VAL A 81 5.22 4.46 1.27
CA VAL A 81 6.20 3.66 2.03
C VAL A 81 6.82 2.57 1.15
N GLY A 82 6.01 1.87 0.36
CA GLY A 82 6.48 0.82 -0.54
C GLY A 82 7.42 1.35 -1.63
N ILE A 83 7.03 2.45 -2.28
CA ILE A 83 7.86 3.14 -3.29
C ILE A 83 9.16 3.64 -2.66
N PHE A 84 9.09 4.36 -1.55
CA PHE A 84 10.27 4.93 -0.90
C PHE A 84 11.26 3.84 -0.48
N SER A 85 10.75 2.74 0.09
CA SER A 85 11.56 1.59 0.47
C SER A 85 12.31 0.98 -0.72
N THR A 86 11.61 0.87 -1.86
CA THR A 86 12.12 0.30 -3.11
C THR A 86 13.17 1.22 -3.75
N VAL A 87 12.88 2.52 -3.89
CA VAL A 87 13.77 3.52 -4.49
C VAL A 87 15.05 3.68 -3.68
N LYS A 88 14.94 3.76 -2.34
CA LYS A 88 16.10 3.88 -1.46
C LYS A 88 17.07 2.71 -1.64
N LEU A 89 16.55 1.49 -1.81
CA LEU A 89 17.36 0.31 -2.01
C LEU A 89 17.93 0.23 -3.44
N ALA A 90 17.13 0.53 -4.45
CA ALA A 90 17.58 0.55 -5.84
C ALA A 90 18.74 1.55 -6.05
N LYS A 91 18.66 2.74 -5.44
CA LYS A 91 19.74 3.72 -5.48
C LYS A 91 21.02 3.24 -4.75
N GLY A 92 20.87 2.54 -3.64
CA GLY A 92 22.01 1.92 -2.93
C GLY A 92 22.73 0.89 -3.80
N ASN A 93 21.98 -0.03 -4.41
CA ASN A 93 22.56 -1.07 -5.27
C ASN A 93 23.26 -0.52 -6.52
N ILE A 94 22.82 0.61 -7.08
CA ILE A 94 23.49 1.23 -8.25
C ILE A 94 24.86 1.79 -7.86
N ASN A 95 24.98 2.37 -6.65
CA ASN A 95 26.23 2.96 -6.18
C ASN A 95 27.29 1.90 -5.79
N ASP A 96 26.89 0.67 -5.48
CA ASP A 96 27.81 -0.43 -5.15
C ASP A 96 28.44 -1.10 -6.39
N VAL A 97 27.98 -0.75 -7.60
CA VAL A 97 28.44 -1.33 -8.88
C VAL A 97 29.31 -0.34 -9.69
N ALA A 98 29.38 0.93 -9.28
CA ALA A 98 30.19 1.99 -9.90
C ALA A 98 31.53 2.17 -9.20
#